data_AF-A0A933DV29-F1
#
_entry.id   AF-A0A933DV29-F1
#
_cell.length_a   1.000
_cell.length_b   1.000
_cell.length_c   1.000
_cell.angle_alpha   90.00
_cell.angle_beta   90.00
_cell.angle_gamma   90.00
#
_symmetry.space_group_name_H-M   'P 1'
#
loop_
_entity.id
_entity.type
_entity.pdbx_description
1 polymer ?
#
loop_
_entity_poly.entity_id
_entity_poly.type
_entity_poly.pdbx_seq_one_letter_code
_entity_poly.pdbx_strand_id
1 'polypeptide(L)'
;MPPGFVIVSDAFERFLEETDLNVEITAILPRVNPGNIHTVENAAEEIKALILTAKMPKDIAVEIRKFFDKLGVKFVAVRSSATAEDSSTAAWAGQLESY
;
A
#
# COMPACT_ATOMS: atom_id res chain seq x y z
N MET A 1 -6.83 4.13 -23.62
CA MET A 1 -6.38 4.26 -22.22
C MET A 1 -5.72 5.62 -22.04
N PRO A 2 -5.98 6.35 -20.95
CA PRO A 2 -5.16 7.50 -20.57
C PRO A 2 -3.70 7.07 -20.35
N PRO A 3 -2.71 7.93 -20.64
CA PRO A 3 -1.32 7.65 -20.31
C PRO A 3 -1.15 7.56 -18.78
N GLY A 4 -0.30 6.63 -18.33
CA GLY A 4 -0.04 6.39 -16.91
C GLY A 4 1.16 5.47 -16.73
N PHE A 5 1.50 5.20 -15.47
CA PHE A 5 2.53 4.24 -15.10
C PHE A 5 2.05 3.44 -13.88
N VAL A 6 2.69 2.30 -13.65
CA VAL A 6 2.37 1.40 -12.54
C VAL A 6 3.53 1.42 -11.57
N ILE A 7 3.22 1.55 -10.28
CA ILE A 7 4.16 1.29 -9.20
C ILE A 7 4.09 -0.22 -8.94
N VAL A 8 5.19 -0.93 -9.18
CA VAL A 8 5.25 -2.38 -9.02
C VAL A 8 5.24 -2.78 -7.54
N SER A 9 4.80 -4.01 -7.24
CA SER A 9 4.74 -4.56 -5.88
C SER A 9 6.08 -4.51 -5.16
N ASP A 10 7.18 -4.69 -5.88
CA ASP A 10 8.54 -4.66 -5.33
C ASP A 10 8.85 -3.32 -4.65
N ALA A 11 8.26 -2.21 -5.12
CA ALA A 11 8.41 -0.91 -4.47
C ALA A 11 7.71 -0.86 -3.10
N PHE A 12 6.58 -1.56 -2.96
CA PHE A 12 5.89 -1.69 -1.68
C PHE A 12 6.64 -2.62 -0.73
N GLU A 13 7.14 -3.75 -1.22
CA GLU A 13 7.98 -4.66 -0.41
C GLU A 13 9.23 -3.95 0.12
N ARG A 14 9.96 -3.25 -0.76
CA ARG A 14 11.11 -2.42 -0.36
C ARG A 14 10.74 -1.32 0.63
N PHE A 15 9.59 -0.67 0.43
CA PHE A 15 9.10 0.33 1.38
C PHE A 15 8.94 -0.28 2.78
N LEU A 16 8.33 -1.46 2.89
CA LEU A 16 8.14 -2.14 4.18
C LEU A 16 9.46 -2.60 4.82
N GLU A 17 10.43 -3.03 4.01
CA GLU A 17 11.76 -3.43 4.48
C GLU A 17 12.60 -2.25 4.95
N GLU A 18 12.72 -1.19 4.15
CA GLU A 18 13.58 -0.04 4.45
C GLU A 18 13.04 0.85 5.59
N THR A 19 11.78 0.68 5.95
CA THR A 19 11.13 1.40 7.06
C THR A 19 10.97 0.54 8.31
N ASP A 20 11.50 -0.69 8.32
CA ASP A 20 11.34 -1.70 9.37
C ASP A 20 9.87 -2.03 9.72
N LEU A 21 8.91 -1.60 8.89
CA LEU A 21 7.47 -1.83 9.11
C LEU A 21 7.13 -3.32 9.13
N ASN A 22 7.87 -4.15 8.39
CA ASN A 22 7.69 -5.61 8.44
C ASN A 22 7.87 -6.16 9.87
N VAL A 23 8.80 -5.61 10.65
CA VAL A 23 9.05 -6.04 12.02
C VAL A 23 7.90 -5.63 12.92
N GLU A 24 7.46 -4.38 12.83
CA GLU A 24 6.34 -3.85 13.60
C GLU A 24 5.02 -4.58 13.30
N ILE A 25 4.70 -4.78 12.02
CA ILE A 25 3.51 -5.53 11.59
C ILE A 25 3.56 -6.95 12.15
N THR A 26 4.70 -7.63 12.04
CA THR A 26 4.87 -9.00 12.57
C THR A 26 4.72 -9.05 14.09
N ALA A 27 5.04 -7.98 14.82
CA ALA A 27 4.84 -7.89 16.26
C ALA A 27 3.38 -7.61 16.66
N ILE A 28 2.60 -6.96 15.80
CA ILE A 28 1.19 -6.64 16.02
C ILE A 28 0.28 -7.84 15.72
N LEU A 29 0.54 -8.56 14.61
CA LEU A 29 -0.32 -9.65 14.14
C LEU A 29 -0.66 -10.74 15.19
N PRO A 30 0.25 -11.18 16.08
CA PRO A 30 -0.05 -12.16 17.12
C PRO A 30 -1.12 -11.71 18.14
N ARG A 31 -1.40 -10.40 18.21
CA ARG A 31 -2.42 -9.82 19.10
C ARG A 31 -3.83 -9.92 18.51
N VAL A 32 -3.94 -10.26 17.22
CA VAL A 32 -5.22 -10.34 16.51
C VAL A 32 -5.89 -11.67 16.80
N ASN A 33 -7.12 -11.60 17.31
CA ASN A 33 -8.00 -12.75 17.45
C ASN A 33 -9.11 -12.68 16.40
N PRO A 34 -9.14 -13.57 15.40
CA PRO A 34 -10.17 -13.57 14.35
C PRO A 34 -11.61 -13.72 14.89
N GLY A 35 -11.79 -14.29 16.08
CA GLY A 35 -13.08 -14.41 16.75
C GLY A 35 -13.54 -13.15 17.49
N ASN A 36 -12.70 -12.11 17.55
CA ASN A 36 -13.01 -10.83 18.19
C ASN A 36 -12.69 -9.67 17.23
N ILE A 37 -13.73 -9.16 16.58
CA ILE A 37 -13.62 -8.10 15.56
C ILE A 37 -12.88 -6.86 16.05
N HIS A 38 -13.04 -6.48 17.33
CA HIS A 38 -12.36 -5.31 17.88
C HIS A 38 -10.83 -5.45 17.89
N THR A 39 -10.32 -6.67 18.05
CA THR A 39 -8.86 -6.90 17.97
C THR A 39 -8.33 -6.79 16.55
N VAL A 40 -9.16 -7.11 15.56
CA VAL A 40 -8.83 -6.95 14.13
C VAL A 40 -8.85 -5.47 13.76
N GLU A 41 -9.89 -4.75 14.15
CA GLU A 41 -10.04 -3.30 13.89
C GLU A 41 -8.87 -2.51 14.50
N ASN A 42 -8.58 -2.73 15.79
CA ASN A 42 -7.49 -2.02 16.46
C ASN A 42 -6.13 -2.27 15.80
N ALA A 43 -5.83 -3.53 15.45
CA ALA A 43 -4.57 -3.86 14.77
C ALA A 43 -4.50 -3.26 13.36
N ALA A 44 -5.63 -3.24 12.62
CA ALA A 44 -5.70 -2.63 11.30
C ALA A 44 -5.47 -1.11 11.36
N GLU A 45 -6.07 -0.43 12.34
CA GLU A 45 -5.86 1.00 12.57
C GLU A 45 -4.40 1.31 12.94
N GLU A 46 -3.80 0.51 13.82
CA GLU A 46 -2.40 0.63 14.22
C GLU A 46 -1.46 0.47 13.01
N ILE A 47 -1.63 -0.60 12.22
CA ILE A 47 -0.83 -0.85 11.02
C ILE A 47 -1.03 0.25 9.98
N LYS A 48 -2.28 0.72 9.76
CA LYS A 48 -2.55 1.82 8.83
C LYS A 48 -1.85 3.10 9.27
N ALA A 49 -1.87 3.43 10.56
CA ALA A 49 -1.18 4.60 11.09
C ALA A 49 0.35 4.50 10.90
N LEU A 50 0.93 3.33 11.12
CA LEU A 50 2.36 3.10 10.88
C LEU A 50 2.73 3.32 9.41
N ILE A 51 1.97 2.75 8.47
CA ILE A 51 2.22 2.93 7.03
C ILE A 51 2.11 4.41 6.62
N LEU A 52 1.09 5.12 7.11
CA LEU A 52 0.86 6.53 6.76
C LEU A 52 1.91 7.49 7.35
N THR A 53 2.55 7.11 8.46
CA THR A 53 3.55 7.95 9.14
C THR A 53 4.99 7.59 8.76
N ALA A 54 5.20 6.40 8.20
CA ALA A 54 6.50 5.96 7.73
C ALA A 54 7.05 6.83 6.59
N LYS A 55 8.37 7.04 6.63
CA LYS A 55 9.05 7.90 5.67
C LYS A 55 9.33 7.15 4.38
N MET A 56 8.78 7.65 3.27
CA MET A 56 9.03 7.10 1.93
C MET A 56 10.54 7.10 1.59
N PRO A 57 11.11 5.96 1.14
CA PRO A 57 12.45 5.89 0.57
C PRO A 57 12.65 6.91 -0.54
N LYS A 58 13.80 7.60 -0.51
CA LYS A 58 14.03 8.77 -1.36
C LYS A 58 14.10 8.40 -2.84
N ASP A 59 14.72 7.28 -3.16
CA ASP A 59 14.88 6.78 -4.52
C ASP A 59 13.52 6.43 -5.15
N ILE A 60 12.65 5.70 -4.42
CA ILE A 60 11.28 5.40 -4.85
C ILE A 60 10.50 6.70 -5.10
N ALA A 61 10.58 7.65 -4.15
CA ALA A 61 9.88 8.93 -4.28
C ALA A 61 10.39 9.79 -5.44
N VAL A 62 11.68 9.70 -5.78
CA VAL A 62 12.29 10.40 -6.93
C VAL A 62 11.84 9.76 -8.23
N GLU A 63 11.79 8.43 -8.30
CA GLU A 63 11.39 7.71 -9.50
C GLU A 63 9.91 7.94 -9.83
N ILE A 64 9.02 7.87 -8.84
CA ILE A 64 7.59 8.20 -9.01
C ILE A 64 7.44 9.63 -9.54
N ARG A 65 8.16 10.60 -8.95
CA ARG A 65 8.14 12.00 -9.41
C ARG A 65 8.61 12.15 -10.85
N LYS A 66 9.71 11.49 -11.21
CA LYS A 66 10.25 11.51 -12.58
C LYS A 66 9.24 11.01 -13.61
N PHE A 67 8.47 9.95 -13.30
CA PHE A 67 7.44 9.45 -14.21
C PHE A 67 6.17 10.32 -14.19
N PHE A 68 5.82 10.87 -13.03
CA PHE A 68 4.73 11.84 -12.92
C PHE A 68 4.99 13.10 -13.76
N ASP A 69 6.20 13.69 -13.66
CA ASP A 69 6.58 14.89 -14.42
C ASP A 69 6.54 14.65 -15.93
N LYS A 70 6.88 13.42 -16.38
CA LYS A 70 6.80 13.01 -17.79
C LYS A 70 5.36 12.94 -18.31
N LEU A 71 4.36 12.74 -17.45
CA LEU A 71 2.96 12.73 -17.90
C LEU A 71 2.50 14.12 -18.32
N GLY A 72 3.11 15.19 -17.79
CA GLY A 72 2.80 16.57 -18.18
C GLY A 72 1.37 17.01 -17.86
N VAL A 73 0.69 16.32 -16.93
CA VAL A 73 -0.69 16.61 -16.53
C VAL A 73 -0.73 17.19 -15.12
N LYS A 74 -1.74 18.02 -14.86
CA LYS A 74 -1.95 18.62 -13.54
C LYS A 74 -2.63 17.67 -12.55
N PHE A 75 -3.47 16.77 -13.05
CA PHE A 75 -4.26 15.86 -12.24
C PHE A 75 -4.09 14.43 -12.77
N VAL A 76 -3.98 13.49 -11.84
CA VAL A 76 -3.91 12.05 -12.09
C VAL A 76 -4.90 11.36 -11.17
N ALA A 77 -5.37 10.18 -11.57
CA ALA A 77 -6.06 9.27 -10.66
C ALA A 77 -5.04 8.26 -10.11
N VAL A 78 -5.07 8.01 -8.81
CA VAL A 78 -4.25 6.99 -8.15
C VAL A 78 -5.16 5.83 -7.79
N ARG A 79 -4.94 4.68 -8.43
CA ARG A 79 -5.74 3.47 -8.25
C ARG A 79 -4.89 2.38 -7.66
N SER A 80 -5.41 1.76 -6.61
CA SER A 80 -4.89 0.51 -6.10
C SER A 80 -5.10 -0.60 -7.13
N SER A 81 -4.11 -1.49 -7.22
CA SER A 81 -4.21 -2.73 -8.00
C SER A 81 -3.49 -3.80 -7.20
N ALA A 82 -4.25 -4.71 -6.59
CA ALA A 82 -3.67 -5.78 -5.78
C ALA A 82 -3.27 -6.94 -6.69
N THR A 83 -2.12 -7.57 -6.43
CA THR A 83 -1.59 -8.69 -7.24
C THR A 83 -2.52 -9.92 -7.26
N ALA A 84 -3.50 -10.00 -6.37
CA ALA A 84 -4.51 -11.07 -6.30
C ALA A 84 -5.95 -10.60 -6.62
N GLU A 85 -6.14 -9.35 -7.08
CA GLU A 85 -7.47 -8.74 -7.29
C GLU A 85 -8.36 -9.51 -8.28
N ASP A 86 -7.74 -10.23 -9.23
CA ASP A 86 -8.41 -11.03 -10.27
C ASP A 86 -8.24 -12.56 -10.06
N SER A 87 -7.92 -13.01 -8.85
CA SER A 87 -7.88 -14.46 -8.58
C SER A 87 -9.29 -15.03 -8.39
N SER A 88 -9.57 -16.19 -8.99
CA SER A 88 -10.85 -16.92 -8.80
C SER A 88 -11.17 -17.28 -7.33
N THR A 89 -10.18 -17.16 -6.44
CA THR A 89 -10.25 -17.51 -5.02
C THR A 89 -10.34 -16.30 -4.08
N ALA A 90 -10.06 -15.08 -4.55
CA ALA A 90 -10.19 -13.85 -3.76
C ALA A 90 -10.42 -12.65 -4.68
N ALA A 91 -11.63 -12.08 -4.65
CA ALA A 91 -11.97 -10.84 -5.33
C ALA A 91 -12.03 -9.70 -4.30
N TRP A 92 -11.19 -8.68 -4.49
CA TRP A 92 -11.08 -7.52 -3.58
C TRP A 92 -11.75 -6.26 -4.14
N ALA A 93 -12.66 -6.44 -5.10
CA ALA A 93 -13.35 -5.36 -5.80
C ALA A 93 -14.07 -4.43 -4.80
N GLY A 94 -13.64 -3.16 -4.74
CA GLY A 94 -14.24 -2.14 -3.87
C GLY A 94 -13.73 -2.11 -2.43
N GLN A 95 -12.77 -2.95 -2.04
CA GLN A 95 -12.12 -2.90 -0.72
C GLN A 95 -10.87 -2.01 -0.67
N LEU A 96 -10.39 -1.53 -1.82
CA LEU A 96 -9.17 -0.73 -1.92
C LEU A 96 -9.52 0.74 -2.23
N GLU A 97 -8.87 1.67 -1.52
CA GLU A 97 -9.09 3.11 -1.75
C GLU A 97 -8.55 3.55 -3.13
N SER A 98 -9.23 4.51 -3.76
CA SER A 98 -8.83 5.19 -5.00
C SER A 98 -8.97 6.70 -4.80
N TYR A 99 -8.03 7.48 -5.33
CA TYR A 99 -7.97 8.94 -5.15
C TYR A 99 -7.86 9.69 -6.48
#